data_AF-A0AA95G443-F1
#
_entry.id   AF-A0AA95G443-F1
#
_cell.length_a   1.000
_cell.length_b   1.000
_cell.length_c   1.000
_cell.angle_alpha   90.00
_cell.angle_beta   90.00
_cell.angle_gamma   90.00
#
_symmetry.space_group_name_H-M   'P 1'
#
loop_
_entity.id
_entity.type
_entity.pdbx_description
1 polymer ?
#
loop_
_entity_poly.entity_id
_entity_poly.type
_entity_poly.pdbx_seq_one_letter_code
_entity_poly.pdbx_strand_id
1 'polypeptide(L)'
;MQLFGSYLVKKGYVTPGQVMTALDIQKQTWLPIGRIALNEGKLTVEQIFQILNKQAEMGKPFGEIAVALGMLKDEDVAQLLSIQQKNIRPIGQIFVELGYITKTDMESALSAFIKDPES
;
A
#
# COMPACT_ATOMS: atom_id res chain seq x y z
N MET A 1 -4.72 -13.18 -14.15
CA MET A 1 -4.64 -12.85 -12.72
C MET A 1 -5.65 -11.75 -12.42
N GLN A 2 -6.80 -12.14 -11.91
CA GLN A 2 -7.85 -11.24 -11.48
C GLN A 2 -7.47 -10.66 -10.11
N LEU A 3 -7.58 -9.34 -9.93
CA LEU A 3 -7.38 -8.75 -8.61
C LEU A 3 -8.55 -9.13 -7.69
N PHE A 4 -8.27 -9.46 -6.44
CA PHE A 4 -9.29 -9.86 -5.45
C PHE A 4 -10.40 -8.81 -5.28
N GLY A 5 -10.06 -7.51 -5.33
CA GLY A 5 -11.06 -6.43 -5.30
C GLY A 5 -12.06 -6.50 -6.48
N SER A 6 -11.57 -6.79 -7.68
CA SER A 6 -12.42 -6.98 -8.88
C SER A 6 -13.28 -8.25 -8.78
N TYR A 7 -12.77 -9.29 -8.11
CA TYR A 7 -13.54 -10.50 -7.80
C TYR A 7 -14.70 -10.23 -6.84
N LEU A 8 -14.47 -9.48 -5.77
CA LEU A 8 -15.53 -9.10 -4.83
C LEU A 8 -16.64 -8.29 -5.50
N VAL A 9 -16.30 -7.39 -6.42
CA VAL A 9 -17.28 -6.65 -7.23
C VAL A 9 -18.07 -7.58 -8.14
N LYS A 10 -17.40 -8.47 -8.88
CA LYS A 10 -18.04 -9.43 -9.80
C LYS A 10 -19.03 -10.35 -9.08
N LYS A 11 -18.73 -10.72 -7.83
CA LYS A 11 -19.58 -11.58 -6.99
C LYS A 11 -20.66 -10.80 -6.22
N GLY A 12 -20.68 -9.47 -6.34
CA GLY A 12 -21.68 -8.63 -5.69
C GLY A 12 -21.47 -8.39 -4.19
N TYR A 13 -20.30 -8.73 -3.65
CA TYR A 13 -19.98 -8.51 -2.23
C TYR A 13 -19.74 -7.03 -1.91
N VAL A 14 -19.17 -6.28 -2.86
CA VAL A 14 -18.91 -4.84 -2.73
C VAL A 14 -19.16 -4.15 -4.05
N THR A 15 -19.45 -2.84 -4.02
CA THR A 15 -19.61 -2.01 -5.22
C THR A 15 -18.29 -1.34 -5.62
N PRO A 16 -18.13 -0.89 -6.89
CA PRO A 16 -16.96 -0.13 -7.31
C PRO A 16 -16.70 1.12 -6.45
N GLY A 17 -17.76 1.82 -6.03
CA GLY A 17 -17.65 2.98 -5.14
C GLY A 17 -17.11 2.61 -3.76
N GLN A 18 -17.59 1.49 -3.19
CA GLN A 18 -17.06 0.96 -1.92
C GLN A 18 -15.59 0.53 -2.02
N VAL A 19 -15.17 -0.03 -3.17
CA VAL A 19 -13.76 -0.33 -3.44
C VAL A 19 -12.92 0.95 -3.46
N MET A 20 -13.38 2.01 -4.14
CA MET A 20 -12.68 3.30 -4.14
C MET A 20 -12.53 3.86 -2.71
N THR A 21 -13.63 3.92 -1.94
CA THR A 21 -13.58 4.39 -0.55
C THR A 21 -12.59 3.59 0.30
N ALA A 22 -12.60 2.25 0.19
CA ALA A 22 -11.68 1.41 0.95
C ALA A 22 -10.22 1.60 0.51
N LEU A 23 -9.95 1.82 -0.78
CA LEU A 23 -8.62 2.14 -1.31
C LEU A 23 -8.10 3.48 -0.77
N ASP A 24 -8.94 4.50 -0.68
CA ASP A 24 -8.55 5.79 -0.12
C ASP A 24 -8.21 5.69 1.37
N ILE A 25 -9.00 4.95 2.16
CA ILE A 25 -8.69 4.67 3.56
C ILE A 25 -7.41 3.85 3.68
N GLN A 26 -7.23 2.86 2.82
CA GLN A 26 -6.01 2.04 2.81
C GLN A 26 -4.76 2.89 2.60
N LYS A 27 -4.81 3.85 1.66
CA LYS A 27 -3.71 4.79 1.39
C LYS A 27 -3.35 5.64 2.60
N GLN A 28 -4.32 6.00 3.44
CA GLN A 28 -4.05 6.77 4.67
C GLN A 28 -3.25 5.98 5.71
N THR A 29 -3.27 4.64 5.64
CA THR A 29 -2.45 3.78 6.51
C THR A 29 -1.01 3.61 6.01
N TRP A 30 -0.69 4.12 4.81
CA TRP A 30 0.65 3.99 4.25
C TRP A 30 1.62 4.85 5.05
N LEU A 31 2.52 4.20 5.77
CA LEU A 31 3.67 4.88 6.36
C LEU A 31 4.52 5.46 5.23
N PRO A 32 4.85 6.77 5.25
CA PRO A 32 5.75 7.36 4.28
C PRO A 32 7.10 6.65 4.30
N ILE A 33 7.67 6.35 3.12
CA ILE A 33 8.93 5.62 3.00
C ILE A 33 10.07 6.31 3.76
N GLY A 34 10.09 7.65 3.84
CA GLY A 34 11.05 8.42 4.63
C GLY A 34 10.95 8.14 6.13
N ARG A 35 9.74 7.93 6.68
CA ARG A 35 9.57 7.58 8.10
C ARG A 35 10.06 6.16 8.38
N ILE A 36 9.84 5.24 7.44
CA ILE A 36 10.38 3.88 7.54
C ILE A 36 11.91 3.94 7.48
N ALA A 37 12.47 4.73 6.56
CA ALA A 37 13.92 4.91 6.43
C ALA A 37 14.57 5.50 7.69
N LEU A 38 13.89 6.43 8.37
CA LEU A 38 14.32 6.96 9.66
C LEU A 38 14.34 5.87 10.73
N ASN A 39 13.27 5.08 10.84
CA ASN A 39 13.16 4.00 11.82
C ASN A 39 14.21 2.90 11.61
N GLU A 40 14.51 2.58 10.35
CA GLU A 40 15.54 1.60 9.96
C GLU A 40 16.97 2.17 10.06
N GLY A 41 17.13 3.43 10.47
CA GLY A 41 18.44 4.11 10.57
C GLY A 41 19.12 4.35 9.22
N LYS A 42 18.39 4.25 8.11
CA LYS A 42 18.89 4.44 6.74
C LYS A 42 18.98 5.91 6.34
N LEU A 43 18.10 6.75 6.89
CA LEU A 43 18.11 8.19 6.66
C LEU A 43 18.00 8.95 7.98
N THR A 44 18.63 10.12 8.04
CA THR A 44 18.41 11.10 9.11
C THR A 44 17.23 12.02 8.76
N VAL A 45 16.72 12.72 9.77
CA VAL A 45 15.69 13.75 9.60
C VAL A 45 16.13 14.81 8.58
N GLU A 46 17.39 15.24 8.65
CA GLU A 46 17.95 16.25 7.73
C GLU A 46 17.96 15.75 6.28
N GLN A 47 18.40 14.52 6.04
CA GLN A 47 18.39 13.90 4.71
C GLN A 47 16.96 13.78 4.15
N ILE A 48 15.99 13.42 5.01
CA ILE A 48 14.58 13.36 4.61
C ILE A 48 14.07 14.73 4.14
N PHE A 49 14.37 15.81 4.87
CA PHE A 49 13.99 17.16 4.44
C PHE A 49 14.65 17.56 3.11
N GLN A 50 15.91 17.21 2.90
CA GLN A 50 16.60 17.47 1.63
C GLN A 50 15.92 16.74 0.45
N ILE A 51 15.56 15.47 0.64
CA ILE A 51 14.84 14.69 -0.38
C ILE A 51 13.45 15.29 -0.64
N LEU A 52 12.70 15.66 0.40
CA LEU A 52 11.36 16.26 0.25
C LEU A 52 11.40 17.61 -0.48
N ASN A 53 12.39 18.46 -0.20
CA ASN A 53 12.57 19.71 -0.92
C ASN A 53 12.84 19.45 -2.41
N LYS A 54 13.73 18.51 -2.74
CA LYS A 54 13.97 18.13 -4.14
C LYS A 54 12.76 17.47 -4.79
N GLN A 55 11.95 16.74 -4.03
CA GLN A 55 10.70 16.17 -4.51
C GLN A 55 9.71 17.26 -4.92
N ALA A 56 9.57 18.32 -4.12
CA ALA A 56 8.72 19.45 -4.44
C ALA A 56 9.19 20.20 -5.70
N GLU A 57 10.50 20.29 -5.92
CA GLU A 57 11.09 20.95 -7.10
C GLU A 57 10.97 20.10 -8.39
N MET A 58 11.19 18.79 -8.29
CA MET A 58 11.36 17.90 -9.45
C MET A 58 10.11 17.08 -9.80
N GLY A 59 9.15 16.96 -8.88
CA GLY A 59 7.95 16.12 -9.06
C GLY A 59 8.24 14.61 -9.17
N LYS A 60 9.42 14.15 -8.74
CA LYS A 60 9.82 12.74 -8.80
C LYS A 60 9.48 11.97 -7.51
N PRO A 61 9.37 10.63 -7.56
CA PRO A 61 9.19 9.83 -6.36
C PRO A 61 10.33 9.98 -5.34
N PHE A 62 10.00 9.95 -4.05
CA PHE A 62 10.96 10.11 -2.95
C PHE A 62 12.15 9.14 -3.07
N GLY A 63 11.88 7.86 -3.36
CA GLY A 63 12.92 6.83 -3.50
C GLY A 63 13.90 7.12 -4.63
N GLU A 64 13.41 7.56 -5.79
CA GLU A 64 14.27 7.92 -6.93
C GLU A 64 15.18 9.10 -6.60
N ILE A 65 14.67 10.10 -5.88
CA ILE A 65 15.46 11.27 -5.47
C ILE A 65 16.49 10.87 -4.42
N ALA A 66 16.12 10.03 -3.45
CA ALA A 66 17.04 9.54 -2.44
C ALA A 66 18.22 8.77 -3.05
N VAL A 67 17.96 7.97 -4.09
CA VAL A 67 19.01 7.27 -4.87
C VAL A 67 19.85 8.25 -5.68
N ALA A 68 19.21 9.21 -6.37
CA ALA A 68 19.91 10.22 -7.15
C ALA A 68 20.82 11.12 -6.29
N LEU A 69 20.47 11.35 -5.02
CA LEU A 69 21.27 12.08 -4.04
C LEU A 69 22.34 11.21 -3.35
N GLY A 70 22.41 9.91 -3.65
CA GLY A 70 23.36 8.98 -3.02
C GLY A 70 23.06 8.67 -1.55
N MET A 71 21.85 9.00 -1.08
CA MET A 71 21.44 8.78 0.31
C MET A 71 20.85 7.38 0.55
N LEU A 72 20.33 6.75 -0.50
CA LEU A 72 19.88 5.36 -0.51
C LEU A 72 20.42 4.64 -1.75
N LYS A 73 20.51 3.32 -1.69
CA LYS A 73 20.67 2.47 -2.88
C LYS A 73 19.31 1.96 -3.35
N ASP A 74 19.22 1.48 -4.59
CA ASP A 74 18.00 0.83 -5.10
C ASP A 74 17.57 -0.35 -4.22
N GLU A 75 18.53 -1.10 -3.68
CA GLU A 75 18.29 -2.19 -2.73
C GLU A 75 17.64 -1.70 -1.43
N ASP A 76 18.08 -0.56 -0.90
CA ASP A 76 17.49 0.03 0.29
C ASP A 76 16.06 0.48 0.02
N VAL A 77 15.80 1.10 -1.14
CA VAL A 77 14.45 1.50 -1.56
C VAL A 77 13.54 0.28 -1.69
N ALA A 78 14.02 -0.82 -2.30
CA ALA A 78 13.26 -2.06 -2.41
C ALA A 78 12.94 -2.68 -1.03
N GLN A 79 13.89 -2.66 -0.09
CA GLN A 79 13.66 -3.11 1.28
C GLN A 79 12.62 -2.25 1.99
N LEU A 80 12.74 -0.91 1.90
CA LEU A 80 11.81 0.02 2.53
C LEU A 80 10.39 -0.10 1.96
N LEU A 81 10.25 -0.30 0.64
CA LEU A 81 8.95 -0.60 0.00
C LEU A 81 8.36 -1.92 0.49
N SER A 82 9.19 -2.95 0.70
CA SER A 82 8.74 -4.23 1.26
C SER A 82 8.23 -4.07 2.70
N ILE A 83 8.91 -3.27 3.52
CA ILE A 83 8.46 -2.96 4.88
C ILE A 83 7.17 -2.12 4.86
N GLN A 84 7.08 -1.16 3.95
CA GLN A 84 5.87 -0.36 3.76
C GLN A 84 4.67 -1.27 3.46
N GLN A 85 4.80 -2.19 2.50
CA GLN A 85 3.74 -3.12 2.11
C GLN A 85 3.25 -3.99 3.26
N LYS A 86 4.15 -4.44 4.16
CA LYS A 86 3.77 -5.23 5.35
C LYS A 86 2.94 -4.44 6.36
N ASN A 87 3.06 -3.11 6.37
CA ASN A 87 2.31 -2.23 7.28
C ASN A 87 0.98 -1.75 6.68
N ILE A 88 0.72 -1.99 5.39
CA ILE A 88 -0.54 -1.60 4.76
C ILE A 88 -1.65 -2.48 5.32
N ARG A 89 -2.69 -1.84 5.86
CA ARG A 89 -3.90 -2.57 6.29
C ARG A 89 -4.50 -3.29 5.07
N PRO A 90 -4.78 -4.60 5.13
CA PRO A 90 -5.41 -5.30 4.00
C PRO A 90 -6.76 -4.69 3.65
N ILE A 91 -7.03 -4.48 2.35
CA ILE A 91 -8.30 -3.88 1.91
C ILE A 91 -9.51 -4.70 2.35
N GLY A 92 -9.36 -6.03 2.46
CA GLY A 92 -10.39 -6.92 3.00
C GLY A 92 -10.78 -6.60 4.45
N GLN A 93 -9.81 -6.26 5.29
CA GLN A 93 -10.07 -5.82 6.65
C GLN A 93 -10.86 -4.51 6.67
N ILE A 94 -10.53 -3.57 5.78
CA ILE A 94 -11.24 -2.29 5.66
C ILE A 94 -12.70 -2.51 5.23
N PHE A 95 -12.96 -3.43 4.29
CA PHE A 95 -14.34 -3.76 3.90
C PHE A 95 -15.18 -4.28 5.07
N VAL A 96 -14.59 -5.09 5.95
CA VAL A 96 -15.25 -5.61 7.15
C VAL A 96 -15.48 -4.51 8.19
N GLU A 97 -14.48 -3.66 8.45
CA GLU A 97 -14.57 -2.54 9.39
C GLU A 97 -15.63 -1.51 8.97
N LEU A 98 -15.78 -1.25 7.66
CA LEU A 98 -16.81 -0.37 7.10
C LEU A 98 -18.19 -1.03 7.03
N GLY A 99 -18.31 -2.32 7.36
CA GLY A 99 -19.56 -3.08 7.28
C GLY A 99 -20.05 -3.33 5.85
N TYR A 100 -19.19 -3.20 4.84
CA TYR A 100 -19.55 -3.48 3.44
C TYR A 100 -19.70 -4.97 3.16
N ILE A 101 -19.00 -5.79 3.93
CA ILE A 101 -19.04 -7.25 3.86
C ILE A 101 -18.83 -7.81 5.26
N THR A 102 -19.48 -8.91 5.60
CA THR A 102 -19.26 -9.55 6.90
C THR A 102 -17.90 -10.26 6.92
N LYS A 103 -17.35 -10.49 8.12
CA LYS A 103 -16.11 -11.26 8.27
C LYS A 103 -16.25 -12.68 7.68
N THR A 104 -17.40 -13.32 7.91
CA THR A 104 -17.70 -14.66 7.41
C THR A 104 -17.80 -14.71 5.88
N ASP A 105 -18.45 -13.72 5.27
CA ASP A 105 -18.54 -13.61 3.81
C ASP A 105 -17.18 -13.31 3.18
N MET A 106 -16.35 -12.50 3.84
CA MET A 106 -14.97 -12.22 3.41
C MET A 106 -14.11 -13.49 3.40
N GLU A 107 -14.16 -14.28 4.47
CA GLU A 107 -13.42 -15.54 4.58
C GLU A 107 -13.88 -16.56 3.52
N SER A 108 -15.19 -16.60 3.26
CA SER A 108 -15.79 -17.44 2.23
C SER A 108 -15.38 -17.01 0.82
N ALA A 109 -15.43 -15.70 0.54
CA ALA A 109 -15.05 -15.13 -0.75
C ALA A 109 -13.56 -15.33 -1.04
N LEU A 110 -12.69 -15.17 -0.03
CA LEU A 110 -11.26 -15.42 -0.14
C LEU A 110 -10.96 -16.89 -0.42
N SER A 111 -11.63 -17.80 0.31
CA SER A 111 -11.48 -19.24 0.10
C SER A 111 -11.93 -19.67 -1.30
N ALA A 112 -13.01 -19.06 -1.81
CA ALA A 112 -13.51 -19.31 -3.16
C ALA A 112 -12.54 -18.78 -4.22
N PHE A 113 -11.99 -17.57 -4.05
CA PHE A 113 -11.02 -16.97 -4.96
C PHE A 113 -9.74 -17.80 -5.09
N ILE A 114 -9.21 -18.34 -3.99
CA ILE A 114 -8.00 -19.19 -4.02
C ILE A 114 -8.23 -20.52 -4.75
N LYS A 115 -9.48 -21.03 -4.71
CA LYS A 115 -9.87 -22.29 -5.37
C LYS A 115 -10.32 -22.09 -6.82
N ASP A 116 -10.51 -20.85 -7.25
CA ASP A 116 -10.98 -20.52 -8.58
C ASP A 116 -9.79 -20.60 -9.58
N PRO A 117 -9.82 -21.54 -10.54
CA PRO A 117 -8.72 -21.75 -11.48
C PRO A 117 -8.55 -20.60 -12.49
N GLU A 118 -9.51 -19.67 -12.58
CA GLU A 118 -9.43 -18.48 -13.45
C GLU A 118 -8.93 -17.21 -12.73
N SER A 119 -8.65 -17.29 -11.43
CA SER A 119 -8.18 -16.15 -10.60
C SER A 119 -6.69 -15.85 -10.74
#